data_AF-A0A7W0YQE3-F1
#
_entry.id   AF-A0A7W0YQE3-F1
#
_cell.length_a   1.000
_cell.length_b   1.000
_cell.length_c   1.000
_cell.angle_alpha   90.00
_cell.angle_beta   90.00
_cell.angle_gamma   90.00
#
_symmetry.space_group_name_H-M   'P 1'
#
loop_
_entity.id
_entity.type
_entity.pdbx_description
1 polymer ?
#
loop_
_entity_poly.entity_id
_entity_poly.type
_entity_poly.pdbx_seq_one_letter_code
_entity_poly.pdbx_strand_id
1 'polypeptide(L)'
;MIIELLGLAATVSAAGIGYFQSRRFVRGRLRFVDAAQTPVAPWVAGLAASALALPVTFILPVVGLGTALIFGASVGVGVAQGKRDVRRLNA
;
A
#
# COMPACT_ATOMS: atom_id res chain seq x y z
N MET A 1 24.73 -4.42 -10.91
CA MET A 1 24.39 -3.03 -11.29
C MET A 1 23.08 -2.88 -12.05
N ILE A 2 22.93 -3.32 -13.32
CA ILE A 2 21.66 -3.11 -14.07
C ILE A 2 20.45 -3.81 -13.43
N ILE A 3 20.61 -5.06 -12.97
CA ILE A 3 19.53 -5.83 -12.33
C ILE A 3 19.07 -5.18 -11.01
N GLU A 4 19.99 -4.64 -10.23
CA GLU A 4 19.66 -3.94 -8.98
C GLU A 4 18.91 -2.64 -9.24
N LEU A 5 19.30 -1.89 -10.28
CA LEU A 5 18.61 -0.67 -10.69
C LEU A 5 17.15 -0.96 -11.10
N LEU A 6 16.94 -2.07 -11.82
CA LEU A 6 15.59 -2.53 -12.21
C LEU A 6 14.76 -2.95 -11.00
N GLY A 7 15.35 -3.65 -10.01
CA GLY A 7 14.67 -4.01 -8.77
C GLY A 7 14.27 -2.81 -7.93
N LEU A 8 15.15 -1.80 -7.87
CA LEU A 8 14.88 -0.55 -7.17
C LEU A 8 13.78 0.25 -7.88
N ALA A 9 13.84 0.38 -9.20
CA ALA A 9 12.79 1.01 -10.00
C ALA A 9 11.43 0.30 -9.81
N ALA A 10 11.40 -1.04 -9.91
CA ALA A 10 10.19 -1.82 -9.69
C ALA A 10 9.61 -1.61 -8.28
N THR A 11 10.46 -1.56 -7.26
CA THR A 11 10.06 -1.32 -5.87
C THR A 11 9.41 0.06 -5.70
N VAL A 12 10.05 1.11 -6.24
CA VAL A 12 9.53 2.48 -6.18
C VAL A 12 8.22 2.61 -6.94
N SER A 13 8.13 2.04 -8.15
CA SER A 13 6.90 2.03 -8.94
C SER A 13 5.77 1.29 -8.23
N ALA A 14 6.03 0.10 -7.71
CA ALA A 14 5.04 -0.70 -6.98
C ALA A 14 4.54 0.04 -5.73
N ALA A 15 5.45 0.59 -4.92
CA ALA A 15 5.09 1.34 -3.72
C ALA A 15 4.29 2.62 -4.05
N GLY A 16 4.70 3.36 -5.10
CA GLY A 16 3.99 4.54 -5.56
C GLY A 16 2.57 4.22 -6.02
N ILE A 17 2.42 3.23 -6.91
CA ILE A 17 1.12 2.79 -7.42
C ILE A 17 0.24 2.28 -6.27
N GLY A 18 0.82 1.44 -5.38
CA GLY A 18 0.14 0.93 -4.19
C GLY A 18 -0.39 2.04 -3.29
N TYR A 19 0.42 3.06 -3.01
CA TYR A 19 0.01 4.22 -2.23
C TYR A 19 -1.15 4.98 -2.87
N PHE A 20 -1.04 5.36 -4.15
CA PHE A 20 -2.07 6.14 -4.83
C PHE A 20 -3.38 5.38 -4.98
N GLN A 21 -3.30 4.09 -5.34
CA GLN A 21 -4.47 3.26 -5.54
C GLN A 21 -5.19 3.01 -4.20
N SER A 22 -4.44 2.74 -3.13
CA SER A 22 -4.99 2.55 -1.79
C SER A 22 -5.69 3.82 -1.29
N ARG A 23 -5.06 4.98 -1.45
CA ARG A 23 -5.65 6.28 -1.08
C ARG A 23 -6.94 6.56 -1.85
N ARG A 24 -6.92 6.36 -3.18
CA ARG A 24 -8.09 6.60 -4.04
C ARG A 24 -9.22 5.62 -3.73
N PHE A 25 -8.89 4.34 -3.47
CA PHE A 25 -9.86 3.31 -3.12
C PHE A 25 -10.54 3.62 -1.79
N VAL A 26 -9.79 4.01 -0.76
CA VAL A 26 -10.37 4.39 0.53
C VAL A 26 -11.29 5.60 0.39
N ARG A 27 -10.82 6.64 -0.30
CA ARG A 27 -11.58 7.88 -0.46
C ARG A 27 -12.83 7.73 -1.34
N GLY A 28 -12.76 6.92 -2.39
CA GLY A 28 -13.84 6.77 -3.37
C GLY A 28 -14.82 5.64 -3.06
N ARG A 29 -14.31 4.48 -2.63
CA ARG A 29 -15.11 3.25 -2.45
C ARG A 29 -15.41 2.95 -0.99
N LEU A 30 -14.44 3.12 -0.09
CA LEU A 30 -14.60 2.77 1.33
C LEU A 30 -15.08 3.93 2.21
N ARG A 31 -15.44 5.09 1.64
CA ARG A 31 -15.92 6.25 2.41
C ARG A 31 -17.17 5.95 3.26
N PHE A 32 -17.97 4.99 2.84
CA PHE A 32 -19.22 4.57 3.50
C PHE A 32 -19.06 3.31 4.36
N VAL A 33 -17.84 2.78 4.49
CA VAL A 33 -17.57 1.54 5.22
C VAL A 33 -16.92 1.88 6.55
N ASP A 34 -17.66 1.74 7.65
CA ASP A 34 -17.18 2.05 9.00
C ASP A 34 -15.91 1.29 9.37
N ALA A 35 -15.81 0.01 8.95
CA ALA A 35 -14.62 -0.81 9.19
C ALA A 35 -13.33 -0.17 8.63
N ALA A 36 -13.41 0.52 7.49
CA ALA A 36 -12.28 1.20 6.87
C ALA A 36 -11.93 2.56 7.52
N GLN A 37 -12.86 3.14 8.28
CA GLN A 37 -12.67 4.41 8.99
C GLN A 37 -12.03 4.20 10.38
N THR A 38 -11.80 2.95 10.80
CA THR A 38 -11.17 2.64 12.08
C THR A 38 -9.69 3.04 12.14
N PRO A 39 -9.13 3.28 13.35
CA PRO A 39 -7.68 3.49 13.53
C PRO A 39 -6.84 2.25 13.18
N VAL A 40 -7.45 1.06 13.19
CA VAL A 40 -6.79 -0.23 12.94
C VAL A 40 -6.72 -0.56 11.44
N ALA A 41 -7.63 -0.01 10.61
CA ALA A 41 -7.69 -0.28 9.17
C ALA A 41 -6.35 -0.10 8.40
N PRO A 42 -5.54 0.96 8.64
CA PRO A 42 -4.26 1.11 7.95
C PRO A 42 -3.25 0.01 8.27
N TRP A 43 -3.24 -0.48 9.51
CA TRP A 43 -2.35 -1.56 9.94
C TRP A 43 -2.75 -2.89 9.32
N VAL A 44 -4.05 -3.21 9.32
CA VAL A 44 -4.57 -4.44 8.69
C VAL A 44 -4.33 -4.41 7.19
N ALA A 45 -4.57 -3.27 6.53
CA ALA A 45 -4.31 -3.12 5.10
C ALA A 45 -2.82 -3.26 4.77
N GLY A 46 -1.93 -2.65 5.57
CA GLY A 46 -0.49 -2.77 5.37
C GLY A 46 0.02 -4.20 5.57
N LEU A 47 -0.41 -4.87 6.65
CA LEU A 47 -0.04 -6.26 6.92
C LEU A 47 -0.58 -7.23 5.87
N ALA A 48 -1.85 -7.07 5.47
CA ALA A 48 -2.46 -7.88 4.41
C ALA A 48 -1.75 -7.64 3.07
N ALA A 49 -1.42 -6.39 2.72
CA ALA A 49 -0.69 -6.08 1.50
C ALA A 49 0.73 -6.66 1.51
N SER A 50 1.46 -6.59 2.63
CA SER A 50 2.76 -7.24 2.76
C SER A 50 2.66 -8.76 2.62
N ALA A 51 1.68 -9.40 3.25
CA ALA A 51 1.48 -10.83 3.14
C ALA A 51 1.17 -11.28 1.70
N LEU A 52 0.35 -10.50 0.98
CA LEU A 52 0.05 -10.73 -0.43
C LEU A 52 1.25 -10.43 -1.35
N ALA A 53 2.14 -9.53 -0.96
CA ALA A 53 3.35 -9.22 -1.71
C ALA A 53 4.40 -10.34 -1.63
N LEU A 54 4.41 -11.14 -0.56
CA LEU A 54 5.36 -12.26 -0.42
C LEU A 54 5.35 -13.26 -1.60
N PRO A 55 4.21 -13.85 -2.01
CA PRO A 55 4.19 -14.74 -3.17
C PRO A 55 4.56 -14.03 -4.48
N VAL A 56 4.29 -12.73 -4.60
CA VAL A 56 4.66 -11.94 -5.79
C VAL A 56 6.19 -11.73 -5.84
N THR A 57 6.81 -11.41 -4.71
CA THR A 57 8.27 -11.27 -4.61
C THR A 57 8.99 -12.60 -4.83
N PHE A 58 8.35 -13.74 -4.52
CA PHE A 58 8.91 -15.05 -4.81
C PHE A 58 8.98 -15.36 -6.31
N ILE A 59 8.05 -14.81 -7.10
CA ILE A 59 7.99 -14.99 -8.56
C ILE A 59 8.94 -14.02 -9.29
N LEU A 60 9.17 -12.82 -8.74
CA LEU A 60 10.12 -11.84 -9.28
C LEU A 60 11.43 -11.85 -8.45
N PRO A 61 12.45 -12.64 -8.82
CA PRO A 61 13.72 -12.71 -8.08
C PRO A 61 14.52 -11.40 -8.10
N VAL A 62 14.06 -10.40 -8.85
CA VAL A 62 14.61 -9.03 -8.87
C VAL A 62 14.21 -8.25 -7.61
N VAL A 63 13.24 -8.75 -6.84
CA VAL A 63 12.54 -8.00 -5.78
C VAL A 63 12.41 -8.86 -4.52
N GLY A 64 12.92 -8.40 -3.36
CA GLY A 64 13.03 -9.20 -2.14
C GLY A 64 12.06 -8.82 -1.00
N LEU A 65 12.28 -9.40 0.19
CA LEU A 65 11.50 -9.14 1.41
C LEU A 65 11.37 -7.65 1.76
N GLY A 66 12.45 -6.88 1.57
CA GLY A 66 12.44 -5.44 1.81
C GLY A 66 11.37 -4.71 0.98
N THR A 67 11.16 -5.13 -0.27
CA THR A 67 10.13 -4.56 -1.13
C THR A 67 8.73 -4.94 -0.69
N ALA A 68 8.49 -6.17 -0.22
CA ALA A 68 7.18 -6.56 0.32
C ALA A 68 6.81 -5.72 1.56
N LEU A 69 7.79 -5.41 2.41
CA LEU A 69 7.60 -4.54 3.56
C LEU A 69 7.38 -3.08 3.14
N ILE A 70 8.20 -2.55 2.23
CA ILE A 70 8.05 -1.17 1.71
C ILE A 70 6.69 -1.03 1.01
N PHE A 71 6.28 -2.01 0.22
CA PHE A 71 4.99 -2.03 -0.46
C PHE A 71 3.84 -2.03 0.55
N GLY A 72 3.81 -2.94 1.53
CA GLY A 72 2.74 -2.95 2.53
C GLY A 72 2.73 -1.68 3.39
N ALA A 73 3.89 -1.14 3.76
CA ALA A 73 3.98 0.15 4.42
C ALA A 73 3.40 1.28 3.55
N SER A 74 3.73 1.32 2.26
CA SER A 74 3.19 2.33 1.32
C SER A 74 1.67 2.25 1.19
N VAL A 75 1.11 1.02 1.17
CA VAL A 75 -0.33 0.77 1.13
C VAL A 75 -0.98 1.24 2.44
N GLY A 76 -0.41 0.87 3.59
CA GLY A 76 -0.90 1.29 4.91
C GLY A 76 -0.93 2.82 5.06
N VAL A 77 0.14 3.50 4.64
CA VAL A 77 0.19 4.98 4.63
C VAL A 77 -0.86 5.56 3.66
N GLY A 78 -1.03 4.97 2.47
CA GLY A 78 -2.06 5.37 1.50
C GLY A 78 -3.48 5.26 2.06
N VAL A 79 -3.77 4.18 2.79
CA VAL A 79 -5.06 3.97 3.48
C VAL A 79 -5.25 5.00 4.59
N ALA A 80 -4.22 5.23 5.43
CA ALA A 80 -4.29 6.22 6.50
C ALA A 80 -4.57 7.65 5.97
N GLN A 81 -3.92 8.03 4.87
CA GLN A 81 -4.13 9.33 4.23
C GLN A 81 -5.51 9.41 3.56
N GLY A 82 -5.97 8.37 2.88
CA GLY A 82 -7.31 8.32 2.29
C GLY A 82 -8.41 8.49 3.34
N LYS A 83 -8.24 7.88 4.52
CA LYS A 83 -9.13 8.07 5.67
C LYS A 83 -9.15 9.53 6.15
N ARG A 84 -7.97 10.14 6.31
CA ARG A 84 -7.84 11.54 6.73
C ARG A 84 -8.51 12.50 5.75
N ASP A 85 -8.37 12.25 4.45
CA ASP A 85 -9.03 13.04 3.41
C ASP A 85 -10.56 12.96 3.51
N VAL A 86 -11.13 11.77 3.69
CA VAL A 86 -12.59 11.60 3.86
C VAL A 86 -13.08 12.34 5.11
N ARG A 87 -12.36 12.22 6.22
CA ARG A 87 -12.72 12.91 7.46
C ARG A 87 -12.67 14.43 7.32
N ARG A 88 -11.72 14.97 6.55
CA ARG A 88 -11.63 16.42 6.26
C ARG A 88 -12.73 16.93 5.34
N LEU A 89 -13.27 16.10 4.45
CA LEU A 89 -14.37 16.48 3.55
C LEU A 89 -15.73 16.50 4.26
N ASN A 90 -15.87 15.75 5.35
CA ASN A 90 -17.09 15.64 6.13
C ASN A 90 -17.09 16.50 7.42
N ALA A 91 -16.00 17.22 7.69
CA ALA A 91 -15.85 18.14 8.81
C ALA A 91 -16.12 19.58 8.35
#